data_AF-A0A4R8SP37-F1
#
_entry.id   AF-A0A4R8SP37-F1
#
_cell.length_a   1.000
_cell.length_b   1.000
_cell.length_c   1.000
_cell.angle_alpha   90.00
_cell.angle_beta   90.00
_cell.angle_gamma   90.00
#
_symmetry.space_group_name_H-M   'P 1'
#
loop_
_entity.id
_entity.type
_entity.pdbx_description
1 polymer ?
#
loop_
_entity_poly.entity_id
_entity_poly.type
_entity_poly.pdbx_seq_one_letter_code
_entity_poly.pdbx_strand_id
1 'polypeptide(L)'
;MKWFSRRRSERPEPVQLSPEATLIVDQLVDHHHDREWPTAIGWYLPDEEPPWDALDELRRSGYCAIQRDGDEVELDFTELGRRTFT
;
A
#
# COMPACT_ATOMS: atom_id res chain seq x y z
N MET A 1 25.90 -38.29 2.93
CA MET A 1 25.11 -37.83 1.77
C MET A 1 24.68 -36.39 2.03
N LYS A 2 25.13 -35.44 1.22
CA LYS A 2 24.85 -34.01 1.39
C LYS A 2 23.35 -33.76 1.16
N TRP A 3 22.64 -33.41 2.23
CA TRP A 3 21.24 -33.01 2.15
C TRP A 3 21.14 -31.70 1.40
N PHE A 4 20.17 -31.64 0.50
CA PHE A 4 19.86 -30.53 -0.38
C PHE A 4 19.77 -29.20 0.39
N SER A 5 20.75 -28.32 0.21
CA SER A 5 20.58 -26.88 0.45
C SER A 5 19.59 -26.36 -0.58
N ARG A 6 18.29 -26.54 -0.32
CA ARG A 6 17.26 -25.73 -0.96
C ARG A 6 17.64 -24.29 -0.68
N ARG A 7 18.08 -23.56 -1.71
CA ARG A 7 17.94 -22.11 -1.75
C ARG A 7 16.49 -21.85 -1.41
N ARG A 8 16.25 -21.39 -0.18
CA ARG A 8 14.99 -20.76 0.18
C ARG A 8 14.96 -19.55 -0.73
N SER A 9 14.14 -19.60 -1.79
CA SER A 9 13.77 -18.40 -2.51
C SER A 9 13.42 -17.38 -1.45
N GLU A 10 14.19 -16.30 -1.40
CA GLU A 10 13.96 -15.13 -0.58
C GLU A 10 12.64 -14.54 -1.09
N ARG A 11 11.51 -15.16 -0.74
CA ARG A 11 10.23 -14.48 -0.80
C ARG A 11 10.42 -13.32 0.16
N PRO A 12 10.41 -12.06 -0.31
CA PRO A 12 10.50 -10.94 0.60
C PRO A 12 9.43 -11.16 1.65
N GLU A 13 9.84 -11.22 2.91
CA GLU A 13 8.88 -11.32 4.01
C GLU A 13 7.95 -10.10 3.88
N PRO A 14 6.62 -10.28 4.05
CA PRO A 14 5.70 -9.17 3.98
C PRO A 14 6.19 -8.10 4.96
N VAL A 15 6.40 -6.88 4.47
CA VAL A 15 6.88 -5.77 5.30
C VAL A 15 5.87 -5.59 6.43
N GLN A 16 6.34 -5.63 7.68
CA GLN A 16 5.47 -5.32 8.82
C GLN A 16 5.14 -3.83 8.75
N LEU A 17 3.88 -3.54 8.46
CA LEU A 17 3.37 -2.18 8.35
C LEU A 17 3.05 -1.61 9.73
N SER A 18 3.18 -0.30 9.89
CA SER A 18 2.66 0.42 11.05
C SER A 18 1.13 0.28 11.15
N PRO A 19 0.55 0.48 12.35
CA PRO A 19 -0.90 0.44 12.53
C PRO A 19 -1.63 1.43 11.62
N GLU A 20 -1.07 2.62 11.41
CA GLU A 20 -1.63 3.66 10.54
C GLU A 20 -1.59 3.25 9.08
N ALA A 21 -0.45 2.72 8.60
CA ALA A 21 -0.33 2.18 7.25
C ALA A 21 -1.28 1.00 7.01
N THR A 22 -1.49 0.17 8.02
CA THR A 22 -2.45 -0.95 7.96
C THR A 22 -3.88 -0.45 7.81
N LEU A 23 -4.29 0.55 8.59
CA LEU A 23 -5.64 1.16 8.49
C LEU A 23 -5.90 1.78 7.11
N ILE A 24 -4.89 2.39 6.51
CA ILE A 24 -4.99 2.95 5.16
C ILE A 24 -5.15 1.84 4.12
N VAL A 25 -4.38 0.76 4.22
CA VAL A 25 -4.50 -0.40 3.33
C VAL A 25 -5.87 -1.06 3.47
N ASP A 26 -6.39 -1.26 4.69
CA ASP A 26 -7.72 -1.82 4.89
C ASP A 26 -8.81 -0.97 4.23
N GLN A 27 -8.73 0.36 4.37
CA GLN A 27 -9.65 1.28 3.68
C GLN A 27 -9.51 1.17 2.16
N LEU A 28 -8.29 1.05 1.63
CA LEU A 28 -8.04 0.90 0.19
C LEU A 28 -8.55 -0.44 -0.35
N VAL A 29 -8.43 -1.53 0.40
CA VAL A 29 -9.02 -2.83 0.04
C VAL A 29 -10.54 -2.73 0.03
N ASP A 30 -11.15 -2.14 1.05
CA ASP A 30 -12.60 -1.95 1.13
C ASP A 30 -13.11 -1.12 -0.05
N HIS A 31 -12.45 -0.01 -0.35
CA HIS A 31 -12.77 0.83 -1.51
C HIS A 31 -12.66 0.06 -2.83
N HIS A 32 -11.63 -0.77 -3.00
CA HIS A 32 -11.41 -1.53 -4.22
C HIS A 32 -12.36 -2.74 -4.36
N HIS A 33 -12.93 -3.21 -3.24
CA HIS A 33 -13.99 -4.22 -3.21
C HIS A 33 -15.36 -3.64 -3.54
N ASP A 34 -15.58 -2.36 -3.23
CA ASP A 34 -16.74 -1.59 -3.68
C ASP A 34 -16.60 -1.30 -5.19
N ARG A 35 -17.10 -2.25 -6.00
CA ARG A 35 -16.84 -2.34 -7.45
C ARG A 35 -17.33 -1.13 -8.28
N GLU A 36 -17.91 -0.12 -7.64
CA GLU A 36 -18.36 1.11 -8.28
C GLU A 36 -17.19 2.06 -8.59
N TRP A 37 -16.06 1.97 -7.86
CA TRP A 37 -14.92 2.89 -8.01
C TRP A 37 -13.58 2.14 -8.09
N PRO A 38 -12.97 2.03 -9.28
CA PRO A 38 -11.64 1.45 -9.45
C PRO A 38 -10.50 2.41 -9.09
N THR A 39 -10.82 3.55 -8.44
CA THR A 39 -9.93 4.70 -8.30
C THR A 39 -9.23 4.73 -6.93
N ALA A 40 -8.15 5.50 -6.88
CA ALA A 40 -7.36 5.77 -5.68
C ALA A 40 -8.20 6.35 -4.53
N ILE A 41 -7.77 6.15 -3.28
CA ILE A 41 -8.26 6.94 -2.14
C ILE A 41 -7.48 8.25 -2.12
N GLY A 42 -8.18 9.38 -2.01
CA GLY A 42 -7.61 10.71 -2.01
C GLY A 42 -7.79 11.46 -0.68
N TRP A 43 -6.81 12.31 -0.35
CA TRP A 43 -6.92 13.35 0.67
C TRP A 43 -6.81 14.72 0.03
N TYR A 44 -7.63 15.66 0.50
CA TYR A 44 -7.57 17.06 0.08
C TYR A 44 -6.87 17.88 1.17
N LEU A 45 -5.65 18.32 0.88
CA LEU A 45 -4.70 18.97 1.79
C LEU A 45 -5.23 20.19 2.56
N PRO A 46 -6.07 21.08 2.00
CA PRO A 46 -6.57 22.24 2.74
C PRO A 46 -7.71 21.89 3.72
N ASP A 47 -8.28 20.69 3.64
CA ASP A 47 -9.33 20.21 4.55
C ASP A 47 -8.78 19.22 5.60
N GLU A 48 -7.87 18.33 5.19
CA GLU A 48 -7.29 17.31 6.08
C GLU A 48 -5.80 17.10 5.77
N GLU A 49 -4.96 17.08 6.81
CA GLU A 49 -3.55 16.71 6.67
C GLU A 49 -3.46 15.18 6.56
N PRO A 50 -2.99 14.63 5.43
CA PRO A 50 -2.89 13.19 5.27
C PRO A 50 -1.78 12.63 6.16
N PRO A 51 -1.89 11.35 6.56
CA PRO A 51 -0.90 10.70 7.41
C PRO A 51 0.40 10.42 6.63
N TRP A 52 1.23 11.46 6.46
CA TRP A 52 2.42 11.45 5.60
C TRP A 52 3.42 10.35 5.92
N ASP A 53 3.64 10.05 7.20
CA ASP A 53 4.57 8.99 7.63
C ASP A 53 4.10 7.60 7.17
N ALA A 54 2.80 7.32 7.32
CA ALA A 54 2.20 6.06 6.88
C ALA A 54 2.18 5.96 5.35
N LEU A 55 1.90 7.07 4.66
CA LEU A 55 1.98 7.15 3.20
C LEU A 55 3.41 6.87 2.70
N ASP A 56 4.42 7.51 3.28
CA ASP A 56 5.82 7.28 2.87
C ASP A 56 6.26 5.83 3.17
N GLU A 57 5.79 5.22 4.25
CA GLU A 57 6.00 3.81 4.55
C GLU A 57 5.39 2.88 3.47
N LEU A 58 4.13 3.14 3.08
CA LEU A 58 3.46 2.38 2.02
C LEU A 58 4.14 2.53 0.66
N ARG A 59 4.68 3.73 0.38
CA ARG A 59 5.52 3.96 -0.80
C ARG A 59 6.82 3.17 -0.75
N ARG A 60 7.53 3.20 0.38
CA ARG A 60 8.84 2.53 0.56
C ARG A 60 8.73 1.01 0.54
N SER A 61 7.64 0.47 1.08
CA SER A 61 7.32 -0.97 0.98
C SER A 61 6.99 -1.41 -0.45
N GLY A 62 6.66 -0.46 -1.33
CA GLY A 62 6.30 -0.71 -2.72
C GLY A 62 4.88 -1.23 -2.91
N TYR A 63 4.06 -1.23 -1.86
CA TYR A 63 2.67 -1.68 -1.93
C TYR A 63 1.75 -0.63 -2.53
N CYS A 64 1.99 0.66 -2.25
CA CYS A 64 1.16 1.74 -2.77
C CYS A 64 1.97 2.74 -3.60
N ALA A 65 1.33 3.26 -4.64
CA ALA A 65 1.77 4.44 -5.36
C ALA A 65 1.05 5.65 -4.77
N ILE A 66 1.79 6.73 -4.55
CA ILE A 66 1.25 7.99 -4.06
C ILE A 66 1.51 9.06 -5.10
N GLN A 67 0.43 9.69 -5.55
CA GLN A 67 0.46 10.81 -6.46
C GLN A 67 0.01 12.06 -5.69
N ARG A 68 0.71 13.16 -5.93
CA ARG A 68 0.34 14.46 -5.36
C ARG A 68 0.11 15.42 -6.50
N ASP A 69 -1.11 15.93 -6.61
CA ASP A 69 -1.50 16.92 -7.60
C ASP A 69 -2.01 18.16 -6.89
N GLY A 70 -1.17 19.21 -6.83
CA GLY A 70 -1.48 20.44 -6.13
C GLY A 70 -1.86 20.23 -4.66
N ASP A 71 -3.14 20.40 -4.39
CA ASP A 71 -3.80 20.30 -3.08
C ASP A 71 -4.42 18.92 -2.82
N GLU A 72 -4.25 17.95 -3.71
CA GLU A 72 -4.77 16.59 -3.58
C GLU A 72 -3.64 15.56 -3.51
N VAL A 73 -3.83 14.53 -2.68
CA VAL A 73 -2.95 13.38 -2.56
C VAL A 73 -3.76 12.12 -2.81
N GLU A 74 -3.45 11.43 -3.90
CA GLU A 74 -4.07 10.16 -4.27
C GLU A 74 -3.15 8.98 -3.93
N LEU A 75 -3.74 7.92 -3.40
CA LEU A 75 -3.09 6.66 -3.06
C LEU A 75 -3.80 5.51 -3.78
N ASP A 76 -3.03 4.74 -4.55
CA ASP A 76 -3.51 3.50 -5.18
C ASP A 76 -2.52 2.34 -4.95
N PHE A 77 -3.01 1.10 -5.05
CA PHE A 77 -2.15 -0.07 -4.99
C PHE A 77 -1.28 -0.19 -6.25
N THR A 78 0.00 -0.47 -6.04
CA THR A 78 0.88 -0.95 -7.12
C THR A 78 0.48 -2.36 -7.54
N GLU A 79 1.07 -2.88 -8.63
CA GLU A 79 0.90 -4.29 -9.01
C GLU A 79 1.29 -5.25 -7.86
N LEU A 80 2.29 -4.88 -7.05
CA LEU A 80 2.69 -5.66 -5.86
C LEU A 80 1.65 -5.57 -4.75
N GLY A 81 1.13 -4.37 -4.46
CA GLY A 81 0.08 -4.16 -3.46
C GLY A 81 -1.18 -4.95 -3.80
N ARG A 82 -1.64 -4.86 -5.05
CA ARG A 82 -2.82 -5.61 -5.54
C ARG A 82 -2.63 -7.10 -5.32
N ARG A 83 -1.51 -7.69 -5.75
CA ARG A 83 -1.24 -9.13 -5.52
C ARG A 83 -1.17 -9.55 -4.05
N THR A 84 -0.94 -8.60 -3.15
CA THR A 84 -0.74 -8.87 -1.72
C THR A 84 -2.04 -8.69 -0.93
N PHE A 85 -2.87 -7.70 -1.29
CA PHE A 85 -4.00 -7.24 -0.48
C PHE A 85 -5.37 -7.30 -1.17
N THR A 86 -5.46 -7.45 -2.50
CA THR A 86 -6.73 -7.58 -3.26
C THR A 86 -6.84 -8.95 -3.93
#